data_AF-A0A963LR45-F1
#
_entry.id   AF-A0A963LR45-F1
#
_cell.length_a   1.000
_cell.length_b   1.000
_cell.length_c   1.000
_cell.angle_alpha   90.00
_cell.angle_beta   90.00
_cell.angle_gamma   90.00
#
_symmetry.space_group_name_H-M   'P 1'
#
loop_
_entity.id
_entity.type
_entity.pdbx_description
1 polymer ?
#
loop_
_entity_poly.entity_id
_entity_poly.type
_entity_poly.pdbx_seq_one_letter_code
_entity_poly.pdbx_strand_id
1 'polypeptide(L)' 'MTKFVFVTGGVVSSLGKGIASASLAAILESRGLKVTLIKLDPYLNVDPGT' A
#
# COMPACT_ATOMS: atom_id res chain seq x y z
N MET A 1 7.47 -13.81 13.30
CA MET A 1 6.11 -13.84 12.72
C MET A 1 5.87 -12.55 11.96
N THR A 2 5.48 -12.63 10.70
CA THR A 2 5.22 -11.46 9.86
C THR A 2 4.00 -10.69 10.37
N LYS A 3 4.07 -9.35 10.36
CA LYS A 3 2.97 -8.46 10.74
C LYS A 3 2.32 -7.89 9.48
N PHE A 4 1.00 -7.69 9.52
CA PHE A 4 0.22 -7.15 8.42
C PHE A 4 -0.44 -5.83 8.83
N VAL A 5 -0.36 -4.83 7.96
CA VAL A 5 -1.03 -3.54 8.10
C VAL A 5 -1.89 -3.33 6.87
N PHE A 6 -3.21 -3.18 7.05
CA PHE A 6 -4.15 -2.93 5.97
C PHE A 6 -4.43 -1.43 5.86
N VAL A 7 -4.25 -0.87 4.66
CA VAL A 7 -4.52 0.55 4.39
C VAL A 7 -5.79 0.65 3.55
N THR A 8 -6.85 1.22 4.13
CA THR A 8 -8.14 1.43 3.46
C THR A 8 -8.40 2.92 3.22
N GLY A 9 -9.40 3.25 2.40
CA GLY A 9 -9.80 4.62 2.08
C GLY A 9 -11.29 4.82 2.18
N GLY A 10 -11.72 5.97 2.71
CA GLY A 10 -13.12 6.38 2.75
C GLY A 10 -13.37 7.70 2.01
N VAL A 11 -14.64 8.06 1.88
CA VAL A 11 -15.15 9.31 1.28
C VAL A 11 -14.91 9.42 -0.22
N VAL A 12 -13.67 9.62 -0.67
CA VAL A 12 -13.34 9.82 -2.08
C VAL A 12 -12.05 9.10 -2.51
N SER A 13 -11.92 8.88 -3.81
CA SER A 13 -10.68 8.39 -4.43
C SER A 13 -9.62 9.51 -4.52
N SER A 14 -8.42 9.18 -5.01
CA SER A 14 -7.31 10.15 -5.23
C SER A 14 -6.76 10.89 -4.00
N LEU A 15 -7.10 10.47 -2.78
CA LEU A 15 -6.57 11.02 -1.52
C LEU A 15 -5.08 10.76 -1.23
N GLY A 16 -4.30 10.25 -2.20
CA GLY A 16 -2.88 9.97 -1.98
C GLY A 16 -2.59 8.74 -1.11
N LYS A 17 -3.50 7.76 -1.04
CA LYS A 17 -3.33 6.52 -0.25
C LYS A 17 -2.02 5.77 -0.57
N GLY A 18 -1.65 5.71 -1.85
CA GLY A 18 -0.38 5.10 -2.27
C GLY A 18 0.83 5.79 -1.65
N ILE A 19 0.87 7.13 -1.70
CA ILE A 19 1.93 7.94 -1.09
C ILE A 19 1.95 7.74 0.43
N ALA A 20 0.80 7.79 1.09
CA ALA A 20 0.72 7.57 2.54
C ALA A 20 1.27 6.19 2.95
N SER A 21 0.90 5.13 2.23
CA SER A 21 1.43 3.78 2.49
C SER A 21 2.93 3.65 2.21
N ALA A 22 3.44 4.31 1.17
CA ALA A 22 4.87 4.34 0.85
C ALA A 22 5.69 5.07 1.92
N SER A 23 5.20 6.22 2.40
CA SER A 23 5.86 6.97 3.49
C SER A 23 5.88 6.19 4.81
N LEU A 24 4.79 5.46 5.13
CA LEU A 24 4.77 4.58 6.30
C LEU A 24 5.81 3.45 6.17
N ALA A 25 5.91 2.82 5.00
CA ALA A 25 6.92 1.80 4.74
C ALA A 25 8.34 2.36 4.91
N ALA A 26 8.64 3.54 4.35
CA ALA A 26 9.94 4.19 4.48
C ALA A 26 10.33 4.46 5.95
N ILE A 27 9.37 4.88 6.79
CA ILE A 27 9.62 5.07 8.24
C ILE A 27 9.92 3.72 8.91
N LEU A 28 9.20 2.67 8.59
CA LEU A 28 9.42 1.33 9.17
C LEU A 28 10.78 0.75 8.73
N GLU A 29 11.15 0.92 7.46
CA GLU A 29 12.47 0.54 6.94
C GLU A 29 13.60 1.32 7.64
N SER A 30 13.40 2.62 7.88
CA SER A 30 14.37 3.45 8.64
C SER A 30 14.58 2.96 10.08
N ARG A 31 13.66 2.14 10.61
CA ARG A 31 13.77 1.49 11.93
C ARG A 31 14.37 0.08 11.85
N GLY A 32 14.93 -0.31 10.70
CA GLY A 32 15.56 -1.60 10.49
C GLY A 32 14.57 -2.76 10.29
N LEU A 33 13.29 -2.46 10.03
CA LEU A 33 12.29 -3.49 9.75
C LEU A 33 12.33 -3.87 8.27
N LYS A 34 12.22 -5.17 7.99
CA LYS A 34 11.98 -5.65 6.63
C LYS A 34 10.51 -5.45 6.27
N VAL A 35 10.23 -4.58 5.31
CA VAL A 35 8.88 -4.22 4.87
C VAL A 35 8.68 -4.63 3.41
N THR A 36 7.43 -4.93 3.06
CA THR A 36 7.01 -5.09 1.67
C THR A 36 5.60 -4.51 1.51
N LEU A 37 5.27 -4.04 0.32
CA LEU A 37 3.96 -3.44 -0.01
C LEU A 37 3.28 -4.28 -1.09
N ILE A 38 1.96 -4.46 -0.94
CA ILE A 38 1.10 -5.10 -1.94
C ILE A 38 -0.03 -4.14 -2.25
N LYS A 39 -0.24 -3.86 -3.54
CA LYS A 39 -1.41 -3.11 -4.02
C LYS A 39 -2.51 -4.10 -4.41
N LEU A 40 -3.69 -3.89 -3.85
CA LEU A 40 -4.91 -4.55 -4.30
C LEU A 40 -5.67 -3.57 -5.19
N ASP A 41 -5.83 -3.94 -6.45
CA ASP A 41 -6.54 -3.17 -7.46
C ASP A 41 -7.88 -3.85 -7.74
N PRO A 42 -9.03 -3.23 -7.40
CA PRO A 42 -10.35 -3.85 -7.53
C PRO A 42 -10.89 -3.73 -8.96
N TYR A 43 -10.04 -4.00 -9.95
CA TYR A 43 -10.38 -4.04 -11.36
C TYR A 43 -10.46 -5.50 -11.82
N LEU A 44 -11.17 -5.74 -12.91
CA LEU A 44 -11.28 -7.08 -13.50
C LEU A 44 -10.08 -7.43 -14.39
N ASN A 45 -9.39 -6.41 -14.91
CA ASN A 45 -8.21 -6.56 -15.73
C ASN A 45 -7.19 -7.44 -15.00
N VAL A 46 -6.68 -8.45 -15.70
CA VAL A 46 -5.70 -9.39 -15.14
C VAL A 46 -4.39 -8.67 -14.81
N ASP A 47 -4.03 -7.70 -15.66
CA ASP A 47 -2.86 -6.85 -15.55
C ASP A 47 -3.19 -5.47 -16.14
N PRO A 48 -2.39 -4.43 -15.87
CA PRO A 48 -2.70 -3.07 -16.34
C PRO A 48 -2.42 -2.83 -17.84
N GLY A 49 -1.91 -3.82 -18.58
CA GLY A 49 -1.57 -3.72 -20.01
C GLY A 49 -2.69 -4.08 -20.98
N THR A 50 -3.85 -4.52 -20.47
CA THR A 50 -5.06 -4.91 -21.25
C THR A 50 -6.34 -4.48 -20.54
#